data_AF-A0A7C1YZW6-F1
#
_entry.id   AF-A0A7C1YZW6-F1
#
_cell.length_a   1.000
_cell.length_b   1.000
_cell.length_c   1.000
_cell.angle_alpha   90.00
_cell.angle_beta   90.00
_cell.angle_gamma   90.00
#
_symmetry.space_group_name_H-M   'P 1'
#
loop_
_entity.id
_entity.type
_entity.pdbx_description
1 polymer ?
#
loop_
_entity_poly.entity_id
_entity_poly.type
_entity_poly.pdbx_seq_one_letter_code
_entity_poly.pdbx_strand_id
1 'polypeptide(L)'
;MIALQVGPVYALDHAFNFDDWVDLARDDAAAFEAKRMACIEAVISRASEPNQHRLRCLQWRIEMERQRTRTPLQACLRLSAMMWDSLLNDGSGLHGALDNLAETAMGGTTPSPPAESLTGARILSFPRRP
;
A
#
# COMPACT_ATOMS: atom_id res chain seq x y z
N MET A 1 -24.82 -20.91 10.42
CA MET A 1 -24.43 -21.16 9.01
C MET A 1 -24.37 -19.81 8.31
N ILE A 2 -23.28 -19.07 8.51
CA ILE A 2 -23.07 -17.74 7.90
C ILE A 2 -22.23 -18.00 6.65
N ALA A 3 -22.87 -17.92 5.49
CA ALA A 3 -22.18 -17.84 4.23
C ALA A 3 -21.44 -16.50 4.18
N LEU A 4 -20.17 -16.50 4.59
CA LEU A 4 -19.24 -15.44 4.22
C LEU A 4 -19.10 -15.52 2.71
N GLN A 5 -19.93 -14.74 2.01
CA GLN A 5 -19.78 -14.45 0.60
C GLN A 5 -18.51 -13.62 0.44
N VAL A 6 -17.35 -14.28 0.51
CA VAL A 6 -16.07 -13.71 0.12
C VAL A 6 -16.20 -13.45 -1.37
N GLY A 7 -16.55 -12.20 -1.72
CA GLY A 7 -16.62 -11.73 -3.10
C GLY A 7 -15.30 -11.99 -3.84
N PRO A 8 -15.30 -11.91 -5.17
CA PRO A 8 -14.31 -12.55 -6.02
C PRO A 8 -13.00 -11.75 -6.04
N VAL A 9 -12.25 -11.77 -4.95
CA VAL A 9 -10.87 -11.26 -4.92
C VAL A 9 -9.97 -12.10 -5.83
N TYR A 10 -10.41 -13.32 -6.18
CA TYR A 10 -9.74 -14.22 -7.13
C TYR A 10 -10.16 -14.03 -8.60
N ALA A 11 -11.03 -13.08 -8.93
CA ALA A 11 -11.32 -12.71 -10.33
C ALA A 11 -10.30 -11.71 -10.90
N LEU A 12 -9.04 -11.79 -10.46
CA LEU A 12 -7.95 -11.36 -11.32
C LEU A 12 -7.83 -12.45 -12.39
N ASP A 13 -8.54 -12.20 -13.50
CA ASP A 13 -8.55 -12.95 -14.74
C ASP A 13 -7.27 -13.77 -14.95
N HIS A 14 -7.43 -15.04 -15.33
CA HIS A 14 -6.34 -15.98 -15.66
C HIS A 14 -5.53 -15.58 -16.92
N ALA A 15 -5.46 -14.29 -17.26
CA ALA A 15 -4.84 -13.78 -18.49
C ALA A 15 -3.61 -12.88 -18.25
N PHE A 16 -3.00 -12.90 -17.05
CA PHE A 16 -1.65 -12.33 -16.91
C PHE A 16 -0.63 -13.31 -17.51
N ASN A 17 -0.27 -13.08 -18.78
CA ASN A 17 0.82 -13.80 -19.42
C ASN A 17 2.15 -13.08 -19.12
N PHE A 18 3.02 -13.71 -18.34
CA PHE A 18 4.32 -13.12 -17.98
C PHE A 18 5.24 -12.96 -19.19
N ASP A 19 5.26 -13.94 -20.10
CA ASP A 19 6.17 -13.95 -21.25
C ASP A 19 5.87 -12.78 -22.19
N ASP A 20 4.59 -12.49 -22.45
CA ASP A 20 4.17 -11.34 -23.26
C ASP A 20 4.65 -10.00 -22.70
N TRP A 21 4.73 -9.87 -21.37
CA TRP A 21 5.20 -8.63 -20.73
C TRP A 21 6.72 -8.54 -20.74
N VAL A 22 7.43 -9.66 -20.66
CA VAL A 22 8.88 -9.72 -20.81
C VAL A 22 9.28 -9.32 -22.22
N ASP A 23 8.61 -9.89 -23.23
CA ASP A 23 8.87 -9.58 -24.63
C ASP A 23 8.54 -8.11 -24.93
N LEU A 24 7.39 -7.62 -24.46
CA LEU A 24 7.02 -6.21 -24.60
C LEU A 24 8.05 -5.27 -23.95
N ALA A 25 8.55 -5.59 -22.75
CA ALA A 25 9.57 -4.77 -22.08
C ALA A 25 10.91 -4.74 -22.81
N ARG A 26 11.27 -5.83 -23.52
CA ARG A 26 12.49 -5.94 -24.31
C ARG A 26 12.38 -5.17 -25.61
N ASP A 27 11.25 -5.29 -26.29
CA ASP A 27 11.04 -4.77 -27.64
C ASP A 27 10.58 -3.30 -27.63
N ASP A 28 9.71 -2.92 -26.69
CA ASP A 28 9.17 -1.56 -26.55
C ASP A 28 8.90 -1.21 -25.08
N ALA A 29 9.91 -0.64 -24.43
CA ALA A 29 9.82 -0.20 -23.04
C ALA A 29 8.74 0.89 -22.80
N ALA A 30 8.42 1.71 -23.80
CA ALA A 30 7.39 2.74 -23.66
C ALA A 30 5.98 2.13 -23.69
N ALA A 31 5.74 1.18 -24.59
CA ALA A 31 4.49 0.42 -24.63
C ALA A 31 4.28 -0.42 -23.37
N PHE A 32 5.36 -1.01 -22.83
CA PHE A 32 5.31 -1.69 -21.53
C PHE A 32 4.83 -0.77 -20.41
N GLU A 33 5.42 0.43 -20.26
CA GLU A 33 5.03 1.35 -19.19
C GLU A 33 3.59 1.87 -19.37
N ALA A 34 3.15 2.09 -20.62
CA ALA A 34 1.76 2.43 -20.91
C ALA A 34 0.80 1.32 -20.49
N LYS A 35 1.10 0.05 -20.85
CA LYS A 35 0.30 -1.12 -20.46
C LYS A 35 0.28 -1.30 -18.94
N ARG A 36 1.42 -1.16 -18.28
CA ARG A 36 1.56 -1.19 -16.81
C ARG A 36 0.63 -0.17 -16.16
N MET A 37 0.61 1.07 -16.68
CA MET A 37 -0.22 2.12 -16.11
C MET A 37 -1.71 1.90 -16.33
N ALA A 38 -2.10 1.39 -17.50
CA ALA A 38 -3.49 1.02 -17.77
C ALA A 38 -3.99 -0.08 -16.81
N CYS A 39 -3.18 -1.09 -16.52
CA CYS A 39 -3.53 -2.14 -15.55
C CYS A 39 -3.74 -1.59 -14.13
N ILE A 40 -2.86 -0.69 -13.69
CA ILE A 40 -2.97 -0.06 -12.37
C ILE A 40 -4.23 0.83 -12.29
N GLU A 41 -4.50 1.62 -13.33
CA GLU A 41 -5.71 2.45 -13.38
C GLU A 41 -7.00 1.61 -13.34
N ALA A 42 -7.00 0.45 -14.02
CA ALA A 42 -8.12 -0.48 -13.95
C ALA A 42 -8.36 -1.02 -12.53
N VAL A 43 -7.31 -1.23 -11.73
CA VAL A 43 -7.43 -1.63 -10.32
C VAL A 43 -7.95 -0.47 -9.47
N ILE A 44 -7.38 0.73 -9.63
CA ILE A 44 -7.76 1.91 -8.84
C ILE A 44 -9.23 2.28 -9.09
N SER A 45 -9.66 2.33 -10.35
CA SER A 45 -11.03 2.71 -10.73
C SER A 45 -12.11 1.74 -10.22
N ARG A 46 -11.76 0.48 -9.95
CA ARG A 46 -12.67 -0.52 -9.36
C ARG A 46 -12.82 -0.39 -7.84
N ALA A 47 -11.95 0.34 -7.16
CA ALA A 47 -12.05 0.56 -5.73
C ALA A 47 -13.17 1.56 -5.38
N SER A 48 -13.68 1.50 -4.15
CA SER A 48 -14.63 2.50 -3.64
C SER A 48 -14.01 3.90 -3.64
N GLU A 49 -14.83 4.93 -3.86
CA GLU A 49 -14.38 6.33 -4.01
C GLU A 49 -13.42 6.80 -2.90
N PRO A 50 -13.63 6.50 -1.60
CA PRO A 50 -12.67 6.87 -0.55
C PRO A 50 -11.30 6.19 -0.69
N ASN A 51 -11.28 4.97 -1.24
CA ASN A 51 -10.07 4.19 -1.44
C ASN A 51 -9.32 4.57 -2.72
N GLN A 52 -10.01 5.07 -3.76
CA GLN A 52 -9.36 5.51 -5.00
C GLN A 52 -8.32 6.59 -4.73
N HIS A 53 -8.66 7.61 -3.92
CA HIS A 53 -7.73 8.67 -3.58
C HIS A 53 -6.48 8.13 -2.87
N ARG A 54 -6.67 7.25 -1.88
CA ARG A 54 -5.56 6.61 -1.15
C ARG A 54 -4.67 5.78 -2.08
N LEU A 55 -5.26 5.01 -2.98
CA LEU A 55 -4.52 4.19 -3.94
C LEU A 55 -3.73 5.04 -4.94
N ARG A 56 -4.26 6.18 -5.39
CA ARG A 56 -3.52 7.12 -6.25
C ARG A 56 -2.30 7.71 -5.54
N CYS A 57 -2.46 8.10 -4.26
CA CYS A 57 -1.34 8.56 -3.45
C CYS A 57 -0.27 7.48 -3.26
N LEU A 58 -0.68 6.23 -3.02
CA LEU A 58 0.24 5.09 -2.94
C LEU A 58 0.96 4.85 -4.28
N GLN A 59 0.22 4.85 -5.38
CA GLN A 59 0.77 4.70 -6.72
C GLN A 59 1.79 5.79 -7.05
N TRP A 60 1.52 7.04 -6.69
CA TRP A 60 2.48 8.13 -6.83
C TRP A 60 3.76 7.88 -6.02
N ARG A 61 3.63 7.43 -4.76
CA ARG A 61 4.79 7.09 -3.91
C ARG A 61 5.63 5.96 -4.54
N ILE A 62 4.98 4.93 -5.08
CA ILE A 62 5.63 3.83 -5.80
C ILE A 62 6.42 4.35 -7.01
N GLU A 63 5.82 5.23 -7.83
CA GLU A 63 6.53 5.79 -8.98
C GLU A 63 7.71 6.67 -8.60
N MET A 64 7.58 7.48 -7.56
CA MET A 64 8.69 8.28 -7.07
C MET A 64 9.84 7.39 -6.58
N GLU A 65 9.55 6.28 -5.91
CA GLU A 65 10.58 5.34 -5.50
C GLU A 65 11.27 4.70 -6.73
N ARG A 66 10.49 4.23 -7.71
CA ARG A 66 11.03 3.68 -8.96
C ARG A 66 11.94 4.68 -9.69
N GLN A 67 11.51 5.94 -9.83
CA GLN A 67 12.28 6.98 -10.51
C GLN A 67 13.58 7.35 -9.79
N ARG A 68 13.63 7.24 -8.47
CA ARG A 68 14.82 7.54 -7.67
C ARG A 68 15.87 6.43 -7.72
N THR A 69 15.46 5.20 -8.00
CA THR A 69 16.38 4.06 -8.10
C THR A 69 17.17 4.09 -9.41
N ARG A 70 18.40 3.58 -9.38
CA ARG A 70 19.30 3.55 -10.55
C ARG A 70 19.05 2.34 -11.45
N THR A 71 18.41 1.29 -10.94
CA THR A 71 18.16 0.05 -11.67
C THR A 71 16.79 -0.54 -11.32
N PRO A 72 16.14 -1.29 -12.24
CA PRO A 72 14.88 -1.95 -11.96
C PRO A 72 14.93 -2.90 -10.77
N LEU A 73 16.03 -3.64 -10.60
CA LEU A 73 16.21 -4.54 -9.46
C LEU A 73 16.25 -3.78 -8.12
N GLN A 74 16.92 -2.62 -8.10
CA GLN A 74 16.93 -1.77 -6.91
C GLN A 74 15.51 -1.27 -6.59
N ALA A 75 14.73 -0.90 -7.61
CA ALA A 75 13.32 -0.56 -7.43
C ALA A 75 12.54 -1.71 -6.79
N CYS A 76 12.71 -2.94 -7.27
CA CYS A 76 12.05 -4.12 -6.72
C CYS A 76 12.37 -4.32 -5.23
N LEU A 77 13.63 -4.18 -4.83
CA LEU A 77 14.05 -4.30 -3.43
C LEU A 77 13.47 -3.18 -2.55
N ARG A 78 13.38 -1.95 -3.06
CA ARG A 78 12.79 -0.83 -2.33
C ARG A 78 11.28 -0.99 -2.16
N LEU A 79 10.60 -1.42 -3.21
CA LEU A 79 9.16 -1.69 -3.16
C LEU A 79 8.84 -2.87 -2.23
N SER A 80 9.65 -3.93 -2.23
CA SER A 80 9.46 -5.04 -1.29
C SER A 80 9.66 -4.60 0.17
N ALA A 81 10.65 -3.74 0.45
CA ALA A 81 10.82 -3.15 1.76
C ALA A 81 9.61 -2.30 2.18
N MET A 82 9.05 -1.47 1.28
CA MET A 82 7.83 -0.70 1.55
C MET A 82 6.61 -1.59 1.86
N MET A 83 6.50 -2.75 1.20
CA MET A 83 5.43 -3.72 1.49
C MET A 83 5.62 -4.37 2.87
N TRP A 84 6.85 -4.77 3.20
CA TRP A 84 7.17 -5.32 4.52
C TRP A 84 6.92 -4.33 5.65
N ASP A 85 7.31 -3.06 5.45
CA ASP A 85 7.01 -1.97 6.36
C ASP A 85 5.50 -1.85 6.58
N SER A 86 4.71 -1.77 5.51
CA SER A 86 3.24 -1.69 5.62
C SER A 86 2.60 -2.90 6.33
N LEU A 87 3.24 -4.06 6.26
CA LEU A 87 2.77 -5.29 6.91
C LEU A 87 3.14 -5.34 8.40
N LEU A 88 4.38 -5.01 8.75
CA LEU A 88 4.97 -5.30 10.06
C LEU A 88 5.22 -4.07 10.94
N ASN A 89 5.06 -2.84 10.43
CA ASN A 89 5.49 -1.61 11.11
C ASN A 89 5.01 -1.49 12.56
N ASP A 90 5.92 -1.77 13.51
CA ASP A 90 5.85 -1.54 14.96
C ASP A 90 4.44 -1.58 15.59
N GLY A 91 3.64 -2.60 15.27
CA GLY A 91 2.28 -2.81 15.79
C GLY A 91 1.17 -1.96 15.14
N SER A 92 1.51 -1.02 14.26
CA SER A 92 0.58 -0.19 13.48
C SER A 92 0.37 -0.70 12.04
N GLY A 93 1.19 -1.65 11.58
CA GLY A 93 1.03 -2.33 10.29
C GLY A 93 -0.17 -3.30 10.27
N LEU A 94 -0.39 -3.94 9.13
CA LEU A 94 -1.51 -4.87 8.97
C LEU A 94 -1.49 -6.00 10.01
N HIS A 95 -0.32 -6.54 10.36
CA HIS A 95 -0.19 -7.58 11.39
C HIS A 95 -0.76 -7.10 12.73
N GLY A 96 -0.30 -5.96 13.24
CA GLY A 96 -0.78 -5.42 14.51
C GLY A 96 -2.27 -5.03 14.47
N ALA A 97 -2.76 -4.54 13.34
CA ALA A 97 -4.20 -4.28 13.17
C ALA A 97 -5.04 -5.57 13.28
N LEU A 98 -4.55 -6.68 12.74
CA LEU A 98 -5.20 -8.00 12.85
C LEU A 98 -5.12 -8.55 14.27
N ASP A 99 -3.99 -8.40 14.96
CA ASP A 99 -3.84 -8.82 16.37
C ASP A 99 -4.84 -8.07 17.27
N ASN A 100 -4.93 -6.75 17.13
CA ASN A 100 -5.90 -5.93 17.87
C ASN A 100 -7.35 -6.35 17.61
N LEU A 101 -7.69 -6.69 16.35
CA LEU A 101 -9.01 -7.19 15.99
C LEU A 101 -9.29 -8.57 16.63
N ALA A 102 -8.29 -9.45 16.69
CA ALA A 102 -8.43 -10.75 17.33
C ALA A 102 -8.63 -10.63 18.85
N GLU A 103 -7.86 -9.76 19.51
CA GLU A 103 -7.96 -9.50 20.95
C GLU A 103 -9.32 -8.90 21.35
N THR A 104 -9.80 -7.92 20.57
CA THR A 104 -11.14 -7.32 20.77
C THR A 104 -12.27 -8.31 20.54
N ALA A 105 -12.15 -9.21 19.56
CA ALA A 105 -13.13 -10.27 19.31
C ALA A 105 -13.17 -11.34 20.42
N MET A 106 -12.04 -11.57 21.11
CA MET A 106 -11.88 -12.59 22.15
C MET A 106 -12.20 -12.09 23.57
N GLY A 107 -12.69 -10.85 23.73
CA GLY A 107 -13.11 -10.30 25.02
C GLY A 107 -11.97 -9.76 25.89
N GLY A 108 -10.81 -9.45 25.29
CA GLY A 108 -9.69 -8.85 26.00
C GLY A 108 -10.01 -7.41 26.43
N THR A 109 -10.04 -7.17 27.74
CA THR A 109 -9.97 -5.82 28.31
C THR A 109 -8.70 -5.16 27.80
N THR A 110 -8.80 -4.20 26.88
CA THR A 110 -7.67 -3.34 26.54
C THR A 110 -7.13 -2.74 27.84
N PRO A 111 -5.85 -2.91 28.21
CA PRO A 111 -5.23 -1.90 29.03
C PRO A 111 -5.34 -0.62 28.22
N SER A 112 -6.15 0.32 28.72
CA SER A 112 -6.10 1.70 28.26
C SER A 112 -4.61 2.05 28.14
N PRO A 113 -4.14 2.65 27.03
CA PRO A 113 -2.85 3.30 27.08
C PRO A 113 -2.85 4.16 28.35
N PRO A 114 -1.77 4.14 29.17
CA PRO A 114 -1.70 5.06 30.30
C PRO A 114 -2.04 6.42 29.71
N ALA A 115 -3.04 7.09 30.30
CA ALA A 115 -3.43 8.41 29.86
C ALA A 115 -2.17 9.26 29.90
N GLU A 116 -1.48 9.38 28.76
CA GLU A 116 -0.47 10.37 28.56
C GLU A 116 -1.27 11.65 28.70
N SER A 117 -1.17 12.24 29.89
CA SER A 117 -1.59 13.59 30.15
C SER A 117 -1.05 14.41 28.98
N LEU A 118 -1.94 14.82 28.08
CA LEU A 118 -1.66 15.80 27.04
C LEU A 118 -1.38 17.11 27.77
N THR A 119 -0.21 17.19 28.41
CA THR A 119 0.34 18.40 28.95
C THR A 119 0.78 19.20 27.74
N GLY A 120 -0.19 19.94 27.19
CA GLY A 120 -0.04 21.01 26.21
C GLY A 120 0.94 20.72 25.08
N ALA A 121 0.43 20.31 23.92
CA ALA A 121 1.20 20.40 22.69
C ALA A 121 1.66 21.86 22.50
N ARG A 122 2.95 22.11 22.70
CA ARG A 122 3.55 23.44 22.56
C ARG A 122 3.87 23.64 21.09
N ILE A 123 3.15 24.56 20.44
CA ILE A 123 3.46 25.00 19.08
C ILE A 123 4.87 25.58 19.06
N LEU A 124 5.78 24.93 18.33
CA LEU A 124 7.12 25.46 18.08
C LEU A 124 7.04 26.47 16.93
N SER A 125 7.38 27.73 17.21
CA SER A 125 7.48 28.77 16.19
C SER A 125 8.71 28.53 15.32
N PHE A 126 8.51 28.36 14.01
CA PHE A 126 9.61 28.34 13.05
C PHE A 126 9.91 29.76 12.58
N PRO A 127 11.16 30.24 12.70
CA PRO A 127 11.53 31.53 12.12
C PRO A 127 11.48 31.44 10.60
N ARG A 128 10.72 32.34 9.95
CA ARG A 128 10.87 32.56 8.51
C ARG A 128 12.23 33.20 8.28
N ARG A 129 13.13 32.49 7.61
CA ARG A 129 14.39 33.08 7.14
C ARG A 129 14.07 34.03 5.97
N PRO A 130 14.66 35.24 5.94
CA PRO A 130 14.50 36.18 4.83
C PRO A 130 15.12 35.66 3.53
#